data_AF-A0AAC9FMI5-F1
#
_entry.id   AF-A0AAC9FMI5-F1
#
_cell.length_a   1.000
_cell.length_b   1.000
_cell.length_c   1.000
_cell.angle_alpha   90.00
_cell.angle_beta   90.00
_cell.angle_gamma   90.00
#
_symmetry.space_group_name_H-M   'P 1'
#
loop_
_entity.id
_entity.type
_entity.pdbx_description
1 polymer ?
#
loop_
_entity_poly.entity_id
_entity_poly.type
_entity_poly.pdbx_seq_one_letter_code
_entity_poly.pdbx_strand_id
1 'polypeptide(L)'
;MMQRCIPVLFFLMSSLCVMADTNRTVLIEGCAEAVQIYANQQEYKTGAAMMTSLSEALRAGYCKGVLDEYGRSHYCGGDWLKRAQLIAHHKDAERLPPSTEDLLSEACRL
;
A
#
# COMPACT_ATOMS: atom_id res chain seq x y z
N MET A 1 -0.91 -33.83 40.11
CA MET A 1 -0.29 -33.94 38.76
C MET A 1 -1.25 -33.30 37.77
N MET A 2 -1.09 -32.01 37.48
CA MET A 2 -0.32 -31.47 36.34
C MET A 2 -0.70 -32.12 35.01
N GLN A 3 -1.57 -31.45 34.26
CA GLN A 3 -1.47 -31.44 32.79
C GLN A 3 -1.94 -30.08 32.27
N ARG A 4 -1.01 -29.12 32.35
CA ARG A 4 -1.08 -27.86 31.61
C ARG A 4 -0.65 -28.16 30.17
N CYS A 5 -1.56 -28.66 29.33
CA CYS A 5 -1.33 -28.77 27.89
C CYS A 5 -1.61 -27.41 27.23
N ILE A 6 -0.59 -26.55 27.31
CA ILE A 6 -0.16 -25.54 26.35
C ILE A 6 -1.11 -25.36 25.13
N PRO A 7 -1.92 -24.28 25.06
CA PRO A 7 -2.75 -23.97 23.89
C PRO A 7 -1.95 -23.21 22.81
N VAL A 8 -0.65 -23.51 22.65
CA VAL A 8 0.23 -22.81 21.70
C VAL A 8 0.15 -23.42 20.30
N LEU A 9 -0.34 -24.66 20.16
CA LEU A 9 -0.37 -25.33 18.86
C LEU A 9 -1.49 -24.84 17.93
N PHE A 10 -2.51 -24.13 18.44
CA PHE A 10 -3.65 -23.68 17.62
C PHE A 10 -3.39 -22.35 16.89
N PHE A 11 -2.35 -21.60 17.26
CA PHE A 11 -2.00 -20.32 16.64
C PHE A 11 -1.11 -20.42 15.39
N LEU A 12 -0.60 -21.61 15.06
CA LEU A 12 0.35 -21.81 13.95
C LEU A 12 -0.32 -22.10 12.60
N MET A 13 -1.62 -22.33 12.55
CA MET A 13 -2.33 -22.77 11.33
C MET A 13 -3.23 -21.71 10.68
N SER A 14 -3.21 -20.45 11.17
CA SER A 14 -4.06 -19.37 10.64
C SER A 14 -3.35 -18.40 9.71
N SER A 15 -2.16 -18.73 9.21
CA SER A 15 -1.62 -18.07 8.01
C SER A 15 -2.39 -18.52 6.77
N LEU A 16 -3.67 -18.14 6.70
CA LEU A 16 -4.32 -17.93 5.42
C LEU A 16 -3.48 -16.88 4.72
N CYS A 17 -2.77 -17.29 3.68
CA CYS A 17 -2.26 -16.37 2.69
C CYS A 17 -3.48 -15.63 2.11
N VAL A 18 -3.84 -14.49 2.71
CA VAL A 18 -4.64 -13.49 2.02
C VAL A 18 -3.77 -13.03 0.88
N MET A 19 -4.00 -13.62 -0.30
CA MET A 19 -3.53 -13.02 -1.54
C MET A 19 -4.24 -11.68 -1.62
N ALA A 20 -3.49 -10.60 -1.42
CA ALA A 20 -3.98 -9.27 -1.70
C ALA A 20 -4.22 -9.24 -3.22
N ASP A 21 -5.48 -9.47 -3.62
CA ASP A 21 -5.92 -9.11 -4.96
C ASP A 21 -5.59 -7.62 -5.11
N THR A 22 -4.74 -7.30 -6.07
CA THR A 22 -4.38 -5.90 -6.35
C THR A 22 -5.55 -5.22 -7.04
N ASN A 23 -6.62 -5.05 -6.28
CA ASN A 23 -7.82 -4.37 -6.72
C ASN A 23 -7.45 -2.91 -6.96
N ARG A 24 -7.64 -2.47 -8.20
CA ARG A 24 -7.42 -1.11 -8.70
C ARG A 24 -7.92 -0.04 -7.73
N THR A 25 -9.11 -0.21 -7.18
CA THR A 25 -9.68 0.76 -6.22
C THR A 25 -8.88 0.81 -4.93
N VAL A 26 -8.47 -0.35 -4.40
CA VAL A 26 -7.64 -0.45 -3.19
C VAL A 26 -6.26 0.17 -3.42
N LEU A 27 -5.68 -0.03 -4.62
CA LEU A 27 -4.41 0.60 -5.00
C LEU A 27 -4.54 2.12 -5.07
N ILE A 28 -5.60 2.63 -5.73
CA ILE A 28 -5.86 4.07 -5.84
C ILE A 28 -6.08 4.70 -4.46
N GLU A 29 -6.91 4.10 -3.63
CA GLU A 29 -7.14 4.56 -2.25
C GLU A 29 -5.85 4.55 -1.44
N GLY A 30 -5.10 3.44 -1.47
CA GLY A 30 -3.84 3.33 -0.74
C GLY A 30 -2.80 4.35 -1.19
N CYS A 31 -2.73 4.65 -2.48
CA CYS A 31 -1.81 5.68 -2.97
C CYS A 31 -2.27 7.08 -2.60
N ALA A 32 -3.58 7.35 -2.55
CA ALA A 32 -4.09 8.62 -2.03
C ALA A 32 -3.74 8.82 -0.54
N GLU A 33 -3.87 7.78 0.28
CA GLU A 33 -3.45 7.79 1.69
C GLU A 33 -1.93 8.02 1.80
N ALA A 34 -1.13 7.35 0.98
CA ALA A 34 0.31 7.56 0.93
C ALA A 34 0.67 9.00 0.55
N VAL A 35 0.00 9.59 -0.44
CA VAL A 35 0.24 10.99 -0.80
C VAL A 35 -0.12 11.91 0.37
N GLN A 36 -1.26 11.70 1.02
CA GLN A 36 -1.69 12.52 2.15
C GLN A 36 -0.68 12.46 3.32
N ILE A 37 -0.14 11.28 3.61
CA ILE A 37 0.80 11.06 4.71
C ILE A 37 2.21 11.59 4.38
N TYR A 38 2.67 11.42 3.13
CA TYR A 38 4.08 11.63 2.76
C TYR A 38 4.35 12.91 1.96
N ALA A 39 3.33 13.59 1.39
CA ALA A 39 3.53 14.81 0.59
C ALA A 39 4.10 15.98 1.42
N ASN A 40 3.77 16.06 2.72
CA ASN A 40 4.35 17.05 3.62
C ASN A 40 5.67 16.53 4.21
N GLN A 41 6.74 16.59 3.41
CA GLN A 41 8.09 16.11 3.74
C GLN A 41 8.66 16.66 5.08
N GLN A 42 8.14 17.79 5.56
CA GLN A 42 8.61 18.46 6.77
C GLN A 42 7.94 17.92 8.07
N GLU A 43 6.75 17.32 7.96
CA GLU A 43 6.02 16.71 9.09
C GLU A 43 6.29 15.20 9.25
N TYR A 44 6.86 14.57 8.22
CA TYR A 44 7.11 13.13 8.18
C TYR A 44 7.98 12.60 9.34
N LYS A 45 8.90 13.42 9.85
CA LYS A 45 9.83 12.96 10.91
C LYS A 45 9.19 12.90 12.30
N THR A 46 8.04 13.54 12.53
CA THR A 46 7.48 13.67 13.89
C THR A 46 5.96 13.65 13.98
N GLY A 47 5.20 13.96 12.92
CA GLY A 47 3.74 14.15 12.98
C GLY A 47 2.90 13.05 12.31
N ALA A 48 3.40 12.43 11.23
CA ALA A 48 2.63 11.45 10.46
C ALA A 48 2.13 10.28 11.32
N ALA A 49 2.97 9.72 12.19
CA ALA A 49 2.56 8.64 13.09
C ALA A 49 1.49 9.04 14.13
N MET A 50 1.35 10.34 14.43
CA MET A 50 0.36 10.85 15.39
C MET A 50 -0.99 11.21 14.75
N MET A 51 -1.00 11.57 13.47
CA MET A 51 -2.20 12.04 12.76
C MET A 51 -2.85 10.95 11.90
N THR A 52 -2.13 9.88 11.60
CA THR A 52 -2.61 8.79 10.74
C THR A 52 -3.20 7.66 11.57
N SER A 53 -4.42 7.24 11.23
CA SER A 53 -5.01 6.02 11.79
C SER A 53 -4.26 4.77 11.31
N LEU A 54 -4.33 3.68 12.08
CA LEU A 54 -3.70 2.42 11.71
C LEU A 54 -4.14 1.94 10.30
N SER A 55 -5.43 2.11 9.97
CA SER A 55 -5.97 1.72 8.66
C SER A 55 -5.37 2.52 7.50
N GLU A 56 -5.21 3.84 7.67
CA GLU A 56 -4.61 4.70 6.65
C GLU A 56 -3.14 4.36 6.45
N ALA A 57 -2.40 4.14 7.54
CA ALA A 57 -1.00 3.73 7.49
C ALA A 57 -0.83 2.38 6.77
N LEU A 58 -1.72 1.41 7.02
CA LEU A 58 -1.70 0.11 6.34
C LEU A 58 -2.00 0.23 4.84
N ARG A 59 -2.99 1.05 4.45
CA ARG A 59 -3.31 1.30 3.04
C ARG A 59 -2.17 2.03 2.30
N ALA A 60 -1.54 3.01 2.96
CA ALA A 60 -0.37 3.69 2.43
C ALA A 60 0.83 2.74 2.28
N GLY A 61 1.05 1.88 3.28
CA GLY A 61 2.06 0.83 3.23
C GLY A 61 1.83 -0.17 2.09
N TYR A 62 0.56 -0.52 1.84
CA TYR A 62 0.17 -1.35 0.69
C TYR A 62 0.54 -0.70 -0.65
N CYS A 63 0.20 0.58 -0.89
CA CYS A 63 0.60 1.27 -2.13
C CYS A 63 2.12 1.27 -2.32
N LYS A 64 2.87 1.64 -1.28
CA LYS A 64 4.34 1.65 -1.35
C LYS A 64 4.90 0.26 -1.66
N GLY A 65 4.39 -0.79 -0.99
CA GLY A 65 4.81 -2.16 -1.23
C GLY A 65 4.56 -2.62 -2.67
N VAL A 66 3.39 -2.30 -3.23
CA VAL A 66 3.05 -2.63 -4.63
C VAL A 66 3.98 -1.89 -5.60
N LEU A 67 4.23 -0.58 -5.38
CA LEU A 67 5.11 0.21 -6.25
C LEU A 67 6.57 -0.25 -6.20
N ASP A 68 7.05 -0.61 -5.00
CA ASP A 68 8.39 -1.15 -4.77
C ASP A 68 8.53 -2.51 -5.48
N GLU A 69 7.58 -3.42 -5.30
CA GLU A 69 7.62 -4.76 -5.91
C GLU A 69 7.49 -4.72 -7.44
N TYR A 70 6.56 -3.91 -7.95
CA TYR A 70 6.41 -3.70 -9.38
C TYR A 70 7.68 -3.07 -9.97
N GLY A 71 8.28 -2.12 -9.25
CA GLY A 71 9.54 -1.48 -9.62
C GLY A 71 10.71 -2.46 -9.72
N ARG A 72 10.83 -3.38 -8.76
CA ARG A 72 11.83 -4.45 -8.79
C ARG A 72 11.63 -5.42 -9.95
N SER A 73 10.37 -5.74 -10.26
CA SER A 73 10.03 -6.69 -11.33
C SER A 73 10.19 -6.11 -12.74
N HIS A 74 9.98 -4.80 -12.92
CA HIS A 74 9.97 -4.13 -14.23
C HIS A 74 11.13 -3.14 -14.42
N TYR A 75 12.09 -3.10 -13.50
CA TYR A 75 13.22 -2.16 -13.51
C TYR A 75 12.78 -0.68 -13.56
N CYS A 76 11.70 -0.35 -12.86
CA CYS A 76 11.26 1.04 -12.73
C CYS A 76 12.20 1.81 -11.80
N GLY A 77 12.70 2.94 -12.26
CA GLY A 77 13.42 3.89 -11.42
C GLY A 77 12.47 4.89 -10.74
N GLY A 78 13.03 6.02 -10.33
CA GLY A 78 12.26 7.20 -9.97
C GLY A 78 11.82 7.28 -8.50
N ASP A 79 11.17 8.40 -8.18
CA ASP A 79 10.64 8.69 -6.86
C ASP A 79 9.30 7.97 -6.66
N TRP A 80 9.27 7.01 -5.75
CA TRP A 80 8.06 6.23 -5.45
C TRP A 80 6.86 7.11 -5.09
N LEU A 81 7.07 8.28 -4.46
CA LEU A 81 5.98 9.17 -4.06
C LEU A 81 5.37 9.87 -5.27
N LYS A 82 6.17 10.22 -6.30
CA LYS A 82 5.64 10.74 -7.57
C LYS A 82 4.82 9.68 -8.31
N ARG A 83 5.28 8.44 -8.27
CA ARG A 83 4.54 7.29 -8.83
C ARG A 83 3.20 7.09 -8.10
N ALA A 84 3.20 7.21 -6.77
CA ALA A 84 1.98 7.17 -5.97
C ALA A 84 1.03 8.35 -6.28
N GLN A 85 1.55 9.57 -6.48
CA GLN A 85 0.77 10.75 -6.87
C GLN A 85 0.02 10.54 -8.20
N LEU A 86 0.69 9.97 -9.21
CA LEU A 86 0.06 9.65 -10.49
C LEU A 86 -1.13 8.71 -10.31
N ILE A 87 -0.97 7.64 -9.53
CA ILE A 87 -2.05 6.68 -9.29
C ILE A 87 -3.18 7.32 -8.46
N ALA A 88 -2.85 8.12 -7.45
CA ALA A 88 -3.82 8.79 -6.58
C ALA A 88 -4.74 9.76 -7.33
N HIS A 89 -4.28 10.36 -8.44
CA HIS A 89 -5.11 11.24 -9.28
C HIS A 89 -6.35 10.56 -9.86
N HIS A 90 -6.40 9.22 -9.88
CA HIS A 90 -7.56 8.47 -10.34
C HIS A 90 -8.67 8.30 -9.28
N LYS A 91 -8.46 8.75 -8.03
CA LYS A 91 -9.44 8.60 -6.94
C LYS A 91 -10.79 9.25 -7.24
N ASP A 92 -10.76 10.43 -7.84
CA ASP A 92 -11.94 11.24 -8.11
C ASP A 92 -12.32 11.22 -9.61
N ALA A 93 -11.77 10.28 -10.39
CA ALA A 93 -12.04 10.20 -11.82
C ALA A 93 -13.50 9.76 -12.08
N GLU A 94 -14.22 10.52 -12.90
CA GLU A 94 -15.61 10.22 -13.28
C GLU A 94 -15.74 8.96 -14.15
N ARG A 95 -14.65 8.55 -14.82
CA ARG A 95 -14.59 7.31 -15.60
C ARG A 95 -13.97 6.20 -14.78
N LEU A 96 -14.34 4.96 -15.12
CA LEU A 96 -13.69 3.78 -14.56
C LEU A 96 -12.15 3.92 -14.76
N PRO A 97 -11.36 3.86 -13.67
CA PRO A 97 -9.91 4.02 -13.77
C PRO A 97 -9.29 2.95 -14.67
N PRO A 98 -8.06 3.11 -15.20
CA PRO A 98 -7.36 2.07 -15.97
C PRO A 98 -7.13 0.77 -15.16
N SER A 99 -6.74 -0.33 -15.79
CA SER A 99 -6.43 -1.55 -15.03
C SER A 99 -5.29 -1.34 -14.03
N THR A 100 -5.20 -2.22 -13.01
CA THR A 100 -4.09 -2.17 -12.05
C THR A 100 -2.74 -2.21 -12.78
N GLU A 101 -2.62 -3.06 -13.81
CA GLU A 101 -1.42 -3.14 -14.63
C GLU A 101 -1.17 -1.85 -15.40
N ASP A 102 -2.20 -1.24 -16.00
CA ASP A 102 -2.05 0.03 -16.73
C ASP A 102 -1.60 1.17 -15.79
N LEU A 103 -2.17 1.23 -14.59
CA LEU A 103 -1.78 2.21 -13.56
C LEU A 103 -0.32 2.05 -13.16
N LEU A 104 0.12 0.81 -12.92
CA LEU A 104 1.49 0.52 -12.50
C LEU A 104 2.50 0.72 -13.63
N SER A 105 2.14 0.31 -14.85
CA SER A 105 2.95 0.49 -16.05
C SER A 105 3.14 1.97 -16.38
N GLU A 106 2.09 2.78 -16.28
CA GLU A 106 2.18 4.22 -16.48
C GLU A 106 3.01 4.90 -15.39
N ALA A 107 2.76 4.55 -14.12
CA ALA A 107 3.56 5.05 -13.01
C ALA A 107 5.05 4.65 -13.12
N CYS A 108 5.37 3.52 -13.76
CA CYS A 108 6.75 3.06 -13.96
C CYS A 108 7.54 3.91 -14.96
N ARG A 109 6.87 4.72 -15.80
CA ARG A 109 7.51 5.58 -16.82
C ARG A 109 8.02 6.91 -16.27
N LEU A 110 7.71 7.24 -15.02
CA LEU A 110 8.15 8.46 -14.33
C LEU A 110 9.58 8.33 -13.79
#